data_AF-A0A7C7WMQ1-F1
#
_entry.id   AF-A0A7C7WMQ1-F1
#
_cell.length_a   1.000
_cell.length_b   1.000
_cell.length_c   1.000
_cell.angle_alpha   90.00
_cell.angle_beta   90.00
_cell.angle_gamma   90.00
#
_symmetry.space_group_name_H-M   'P 1'
#
loop_
_entity.id
_entity.type
_entity.pdbx_description
1 polymer ?
#
loop_
_entity_poly.entity_id
_entity_poly.type
_entity_poly.pdbx_seq_one_letter_code
_entity_poly.pdbx_strand_id
1 'polypeptide(L)'
;MTARTLVGALVVVAGTGVSAQESDLIAPGAKVERLAGGFGFLEGPAADADGALYFSDFYNDTSRRTNQVTGSIYRISRRDETVIAPPVIDL
;
A
#
# COMPACT_ATOMS: atom_id res chain seq x y z
N MET A 1 -41.45 4.38 54.54
CA MET A 1 -40.95 4.25 53.15
C MET A 1 -39.43 4.31 53.20
N THR A 2 -38.76 3.17 53.07
CA THR A 2 -37.28 3.08 53.13
C THR A 2 -36.70 3.02 51.71
N ALA A 3 -35.87 4.01 51.36
CA ALA A 3 -35.18 4.06 50.08
C ALA A 3 -34.13 2.95 49.99
N ARG A 4 -34.20 2.13 48.93
CA ARG A 4 -33.20 1.11 48.61
C ARG A 4 -32.22 1.72 47.63
N THR A 5 -31.05 2.14 48.11
CA THR A 5 -29.97 2.59 47.22
C THR A 5 -29.31 1.35 46.63
N LEU A 6 -29.55 1.09 45.34
CA LEU A 6 -28.76 0.13 44.56
C LEU A 6 -27.51 0.86 44.05
N VAL A 7 -26.36 0.51 44.61
CA VAL A 7 -25.06 0.93 44.08
C VAL A 7 -24.70 -0.05 42.96
N GLY A 8 -24.83 0.40 41.70
CA GLY A 8 -24.33 -0.35 40.54
C GLY A 8 -22.81 -0.22 40.46
N ALA A 9 -22.09 -1.34 40.51
CA ALA A 9 -20.65 -1.35 40.28
C ALA A 9 -20.35 -1.22 38.78
N LEU A 10 -19.66 -0.14 38.40
CA LEU A 10 -19.14 0.06 37.05
C LEU A 10 -17.83 -0.74 36.90
N VAL A 11 -17.86 -1.80 36.07
CA VAL A 11 -16.66 -2.53 35.67
C VAL A 11 -16.02 -1.79 34.50
N VAL A 12 -14.89 -1.12 34.75
CA VAL A 12 -14.04 -0.55 33.70
C VAL A 12 -13.11 -1.65 33.21
N VAL A 13 -13.36 -2.16 32.00
CA VAL A 13 -12.40 -3.02 31.30
C VAL A 13 -11.29 -2.12 30.76
N ALA A 14 -10.12 -2.17 31.39
CA ALA A 14 -8.92 -1.52 30.89
C ALA A 14 -8.52 -2.17 29.56
N GLY A 15 -8.55 -1.39 28.47
CA GLY A 15 -8.11 -1.86 27.16
C GLY A 15 -6.64 -2.25 27.21
N THR A 16 -6.34 -3.55 27.13
CA THR A 16 -5.00 -4.03 26.84
C THR A 16 -4.66 -3.59 25.41
N GLY A 17 -3.67 -2.71 25.27
CA GLY A 17 -3.19 -2.30 23.95
C GLY A 17 -2.81 -3.53 23.14
N VAL A 18 -3.45 -3.73 22.00
CA VAL A 18 -3.04 -4.73 21.02
C VAL A 18 -1.72 -4.24 20.44
N SER A 19 -0.62 -4.88 20.82
CA SER A 19 0.67 -4.62 20.18
C SER A 19 0.64 -5.25 18.79
N ALA A 20 0.97 -4.47 17.76
CA ALA A 20 1.16 -5.02 16.43
C ALA A 20 2.31 -6.03 16.45
N GLN A 21 2.21 -7.10 15.65
CA GLN A 21 3.30 -8.07 15.50
C GLN A 21 4.52 -7.38 14.90
N GLU A 22 5.66 -7.49 15.58
CA GLU A 22 6.95 -7.03 15.04
C GLU A 22 7.32 -7.93 13.85
N SER A 23 7.59 -7.33 12.68
CA SER A 23 7.89 -8.06 11.45
C SER A 23 9.33 -7.79 11.01
N ASP A 24 10.14 -8.85 10.87
CA ASP A 24 11.51 -8.78 10.35
C ASP A 24 11.57 -8.51 8.82
N LEU A 25 10.47 -8.06 8.21
CA LEU A 25 10.37 -7.74 6.78
C LEU A 25 11.18 -6.50 6.39
N ILE A 26 11.39 -5.59 7.34
CA ILE A 26 12.17 -4.37 7.15
C ILE A 26 13.49 -4.52 7.91
N ALA A 27 14.60 -4.50 7.18
CA ALA A 27 15.91 -4.65 7.78
C ALA A 27 16.18 -3.55 8.84
N PRO A 28 16.87 -3.84 9.95
CA PRO A 28 17.20 -2.84 10.96
C PRO A 28 17.93 -1.62 10.36
N GLY A 29 17.42 -0.42 10.66
CA GLY A 29 17.97 0.84 10.15
C GLY A 29 17.58 1.19 8.71
N ALA A 30 16.78 0.35 8.02
CA ALA A 30 16.26 0.68 6.71
C ALA A 30 15.30 1.89 6.79
N LYS A 31 15.46 2.83 5.85
CA LYS A 31 14.56 3.97 5.69
C LYS A 31 13.49 3.62 4.66
N VAL A 32 12.23 3.64 5.08
CA VAL A 32 11.09 3.46 4.17
C VAL A 32 10.84 4.77 3.44
N GLU A 33 10.90 4.72 2.10
CA GLU A 33 10.70 5.87 1.23
C GLU A 33 9.61 5.56 0.20
N ARG A 34 8.77 6.56 -0.09
CA ARG A 34 7.75 6.43 -1.14
C ARG A 34 8.36 6.75 -2.49
N LEU A 35 8.43 5.75 -3.38
CA LEU A 35 8.92 5.92 -4.75
C LEU A 35 7.91 6.64 -5.66
N ALA A 36 6.62 6.30 -5.55
CA ALA A 36 5.54 6.91 -6.33
C ALA A 36 4.16 6.75 -5.65
N GLY A 37 3.13 7.44 -6.15
CA GLY A 37 1.75 7.33 -5.68
C GLY A 37 0.75 7.96 -6.66
N GLY A 38 -0.55 7.88 -6.36
CA GLY A 38 -1.62 8.35 -7.25
C GLY A 38 -2.20 7.28 -8.18
N PHE A 39 -1.94 6.01 -7.90
CA PHE A 39 -2.42 4.86 -8.65
C PHE A 39 -3.82 4.42 -8.18
N GLY A 40 -4.56 3.73 -9.03
CA GLY A 40 -5.88 3.19 -8.71
C GLY A 40 -5.79 1.88 -7.93
N PHE A 41 -5.24 0.85 -8.57
CA PHE A 41 -5.02 -0.47 -7.96
C PHE A 41 -3.90 -1.21 -8.68
N LEU A 42 -2.73 -1.21 -8.04
CA LEU A 42 -1.53 -1.84 -8.58
C LEU A 42 -1.52 -3.34 -8.29
N GLU A 43 -1.15 -4.12 -9.30
CA GLU A 43 -0.88 -5.56 -9.18
C GLU A 43 0.47 -5.93 -9.81
N GLY A 44 0.93 -7.14 -9.48
CA GLY A 44 1.99 -7.84 -10.22
C GLY A 44 3.30 -7.07 -10.35
N PRO A 45 3.96 -6.69 -9.24
CA PRO A 45 5.28 -6.09 -9.33
C PRO A 45 6.23 -7.00 -10.12
N ALA A 46 6.82 -6.47 -11.19
CA ALA A 46 7.95 -7.07 -11.88
C ALA A 46 9.14 -6.13 -11.80
N ALA A 47 10.31 -6.66 -11.43
CA ALA A 47 11.55 -5.89 -11.40
C ALA A 47 12.33 -6.09 -12.70
N ASP A 48 12.93 -5.01 -13.22
CA ASP A 48 13.88 -5.05 -14.33
C ASP A 48 15.33 -5.06 -13.81
N ALA A 49 16.28 -5.38 -14.69
CA ALA A 49 17.70 -5.51 -14.39
C ALA A 49 18.34 -4.20 -13.89
N ASP A 50 17.76 -3.06 -14.23
CA ASP A 50 18.19 -1.73 -13.77
C ASP A 50 17.56 -1.33 -12.42
N GLY A 51 16.73 -2.19 -11.82
CA GLY A 51 16.07 -1.91 -10.55
C GLY A 51 14.75 -1.13 -10.68
N ALA A 52 14.29 -0.83 -11.88
CA ALA A 52 12.95 -0.28 -12.09
C ALA A 52 11.86 -1.32 -11.77
N LEU A 53 10.71 -0.84 -11.29
CA LEU A 53 9.56 -1.67 -10.98
C LEU A 53 8.42 -1.40 -11.97
N TYR A 54 7.81 -2.47 -12.45
CA TYR A 54 6.66 -2.44 -13.34
C TYR A 54 5.43 -2.90 -12.60
N PHE A 55 4.32 -2.18 -12.77
CA PHE A 55 3.03 -2.54 -12.20
C PHE A 55 1.92 -2.35 -13.22
N SER A 56 0.93 -3.23 -13.18
CA SER A 56 -0.36 -3.02 -13.85
C SER A 56 -1.31 -2.24 -12.94
N ASP A 57 -1.91 -1.17 -13.44
CA ASP A 57 -2.92 -0.38 -12.73
C ASP A 57 -4.31 -0.59 -13.33
N PHE A 58 -5.17 -1.32 -12.63
CA PHE A 58 -6.47 -1.78 -13.14
C PHE A 58 -7.61 -0.77 -12.92
N TYR A 59 -7.42 0.27 -12.11
CA TYR A 59 -8.47 1.25 -11.78
C TYR A 59 -8.02 2.72 -11.92
N ASN A 60 -6.95 3.01 -12.65
CA ASN A 60 -6.63 4.39 -12.99
C ASN A 60 -7.53 4.89 -14.13
N ASP A 61 -8.54 5.68 -13.74
CA ASP A 61 -9.64 6.19 -14.56
C ASP A 61 -9.21 7.28 -15.57
N THR A 62 -8.23 6.97 -16.42
CA THR A 62 -7.89 7.80 -17.59
C THR A 62 -8.89 7.58 -18.73
N SER A 63 -9.62 6.46 -18.73
CA SER A 63 -10.65 6.12 -19.72
C SER A 63 -12.04 6.49 -19.21
N ARG A 64 -12.40 7.77 -19.32
CA ARG A 64 -13.68 8.37 -18.87
C ARG A 64 -14.98 7.79 -19.47
N ARG A 65 -15.07 6.56 -19.99
CA ARG A 65 -16.32 6.09 -20.60
C ARG A 65 -16.61 4.61 -20.72
N THR A 66 -15.70 3.71 -20.37
CA THR A 66 -16.03 2.28 -20.44
C THR A 66 -15.41 1.56 -19.26
N ASN A 67 -16.23 0.85 -18.50
CA ASN A 67 -15.85 -0.19 -17.53
C ASN A 67 -15.11 -1.34 -18.24
N GLN A 68 -13.98 -1.02 -18.85
CA GLN A 68 -13.05 -1.97 -19.41
C GLN A 68 -11.82 -1.91 -18.54
N VAL A 69 -11.50 -3.06 -17.98
CA VAL A 69 -10.21 -3.39 -17.40
C VAL A 69 -9.15 -3.15 -18.49
N THR A 70 -8.65 -1.92 -18.56
CA THR A 70 -7.58 -1.53 -19.47
C THR A 70 -6.41 -1.18 -18.57
N GLY A 71 -5.61 -2.19 -18.25
CA GLY A 71 -4.47 -2.03 -17.36
C GLY A 71 -3.41 -1.14 -18.01
N SER A 72 -3.12 0.01 -17.41
CA SER A 72 -1.91 0.76 -17.76
C SER A 72 -0.71 0.09 -17.10
N ILE A 73 0.38 -0.09 -17.84
CA ILE A 73 1.66 -0.53 -17.25
C ILE A 73 2.49 0.71 -16.88
N TYR A 74 2.83 0.83 -15.60
CA TYR A 74 3.69 1.90 -15.09
C TYR A 74 5.10 1.37 -14.83
N ARG A 75 6.13 2.09 -15.31
CA ARG A 75 7.52 1.94 -14.88
C ARG A 75 7.82 2.96 -13.78
N ILE A 76 8.20 2.48 -12.60
CA ILE A 76 8.55 3.28 -11.42
C ILE A 76 10.06 3.13 -11.20
N SER A 77 10.81 4.22 -11.35
CA SER A 77 12.26 4.27 -11.06
C SER A 77 12.57 5.39 -10.07
N ARG A 78 13.75 5.37 -9.47
CA ARG A 78 14.19 6.49 -8.61
C ARG A 78 14.33 7.75 -9.46
N ARG A 79 13.98 8.90 -8.89
CA ARG A 79 13.90 10.19 -9.59
C ARG A 79 15.24 10.66 -10.17
N ASP A 80 16.34 10.16 -9.61
CA ASP A 80 17.71 10.59 -9.90
C ASP A 80 18.45 9.57 -10.78
N GLU A 81 17.77 8.48 -11.14
CA GLU A 81 18.31 7.39 -11.95
C GLU A 81 18.08 7.70 -13.42
N THR A 82 19.11 7.53 -14.24
CA THR A 82 19.02 7.81 -15.68
C THR A 82 17.92 6.93 -16.26
N VAL A 83 16.94 7.50 -16.97
CA VAL A 83 15.91 6.72 -17.66
C VAL A 83 16.62 5.93 -18.77
N ILE A 84 16.92 4.66 -18.50
CA ILE A 84 17.39 3.73 -19.52
C ILE A 84 16.20 3.45 -20.45
N ALA A 85 16.48 3.34 -21.75
CA ALA A 85 15.45 3.08 -22.76
C ALA A 85 14.53 1.93 -22.31
N PRO A 86 13.20 2.02 -22.55
CA PRO A 86 12.30 0.95 -22.15
C PRO A 86 12.74 -0.38 -22.76
N PRO A 87 12.53 -1.51 -22.04
CA PRO A 87 12.89 -2.82 -22.55
C PRO A 87 12.19 -3.06 -23.90
N VAL A 88 12.96 -3.57 -24.86
CA VAL A 88 12.41 -4.00 -26.14
C VAL A 88 11.56 -5.23 -25.88
N ILE A 89 10.25 -5.10 -26.05
CA ILE A 89 9.32 -6.24 -26.02
C ILE A 89 9.47 -6.94 -27.37
N ASP A 90 10.00 -8.15 -27.37
CA ASP A 90 9.96 -9.04 -28.53
C ASP A 90 8.50 -9.50 -28.72
N LEU A 91 7.87 -9.12 -29.83
CA LEU A 91 6.46 -9.38 -30.15
C LEU A 91 6.32 -10.53 -31.14
#